data_AF-E2BWZ5-F1
#
_entry.id   AF-E2BWZ5-F1
#
_cell.length_a   1.000
_cell.length_b   1.000
_cell.length_c   1.000
_cell.angle_alpha   90.00
_cell.angle_beta   90.00
_cell.angle_gamma   90.00
#
_symmetry.space_group_name_H-M   'P 1'
#
loop_
_entity.id
_entity.type
_entity.pdbx_description
1 polymer ?
#
loop_
_entity_poly.entity_id
_entity_poly.type
_entity_poly.pdbx_seq_one_letter_code
_entity_poly.pdbx_strand_id
1 'polypeptide(L)'
;MSMFITIPTLTPSLLDILLPRNESRPRQLAIYAEFGVDKDEYFAPIFSYTSIMIIVGISIMVAADTMHMACTAHACGLFHMIGQQIENVSSCVKAIDDRVKVSSLSYVVVDVDAKFESLNERMIYQEYIVCLKKHQLALE
;
A
#
# COMPACT_ATOMS: atom_id res chain seq x y z
N MET A 1 16.25 0.64 13.12
CA MET A 1 16.10 2.10 13.35
C MET A 1 15.98 2.43 14.83
N SER A 2 15.01 1.88 15.57
CA SER A 2 14.89 2.10 17.04
C SER A 2 16.15 1.70 17.84
N MET A 3 16.80 0.58 17.51
CA MET A 3 18.04 0.15 18.18
C MET A 3 19.20 1.16 18.10
N PHE A 4 19.33 1.91 16.99
CA PHE A 4 20.40 2.90 16.85
C PHE A 4 20.23 4.10 17.79
N ILE A 5 19.00 4.37 18.20
CA ILE A 5 18.64 5.48 19.09
C ILE A 5 18.79 5.02 20.56
N THR A 6 18.41 3.79 20.88
CA THR A 6 18.45 3.29 22.26
C THR A 6 19.85 2.90 22.74
N ILE A 7 20.72 2.40 21.86
CA ILE A 7 22.09 1.98 22.22
C ILE A 7 22.90 3.12 22.86
N PRO A 8 23.11 4.29 22.21
CA PRO A 8 23.94 5.36 22.79
C PRO A 8 23.34 5.96 24.06
N THR A 9 22.01 5.97 24.20
CA THR A 9 21.35 6.55 25.39
C THR A 9 21.32 5.60 26.58
N LEU A 10 21.21 4.29 26.38
CA LEU A 10 21.14 3.30 27.46
C LEU A 10 22.53 2.83 27.94
N THR A 11 23.53 2.90 27.06
CA THR A 11 24.93 2.53 27.35
C THR A 11 25.51 3.22 28.60
N PRO A 12 25.44 4.57 28.77
CA PRO A 12 25.97 5.22 29.97
C PRO A 12 25.26 4.78 31.25
N SER A 13 23.94 4.54 31.22
CA SER A 13 23.18 4.08 32.40
C SER A 13 23.52 2.64 32.79
N LEU A 14 23.71 1.74 31.82
CA LEU A 14 24.15 0.36 32.09
C LEU A 14 25.60 0.32 32.60
N LEU A 15 26.47 1.17 32.05
CA LEU A 15 27.86 1.29 32.47
C LEU A 15 28.01 1.83 33.89
N ASP A 16 27.11 2.69 34.36
CA ASP A 16 27.13 3.16 35.76
C ASP A 16 26.75 2.06 36.76
N ILE A 17 25.91 1.09 36.35
CA ILE A 17 25.54 -0.06 37.19
C ILE A 17 26.64 -1.11 37.21
N LEU A 18 27.20 -1.43 36.04
CA LEU A 18 28.18 -2.51 35.89
C LEU A 18 29.62 -2.08 36.22
N LEU A 19 29.96 -0.82 35.94
CA LEU A 19 31.31 -0.27 36.16
C LEU A 19 31.20 1.19 36.66
N PRO A 20 30.82 1.38 37.95
CA PRO A 20 30.64 2.69 38.53
C PRO A 20 31.98 3.43 38.55
N ARG A 21 32.00 4.62 37.95
CA ARG A 21 33.15 5.52 37.95
C ARG A 21 32.87 6.64 38.95
N ASN A 22 33.90 7.18 39.59
CA ASN A 22 33.74 8.26 40.59
C ASN A 22 33.30 9.61 39.98
N GLU A 23 33.17 9.66 38.65
CA GLU A 23 32.69 10.81 37.87
C GLU A 23 31.37 10.43 37.18
N SER A 24 30.40 11.34 37.21
CA SER A 24 29.13 11.20 36.49
C SER A 24 29.37 11.12 34.98
N ARG A 25 28.79 10.13 34.29
CA ARG A 25 28.81 10.07 32.81
C ARG A 25 27.71 10.97 32.24
N PRO A 26 27.99 11.80 31.23
CA PRO A 26 26.96 12.62 30.61
C PRO A 26 25.91 11.75 29.93
N ARG A 27 24.64 11.93 30.31
CA ARG A 27 23.51 11.21 29.71
C ARG A 27 23.10 11.90 28.42
N GLN A 28 23.32 11.24 27.29
CA GLN A 28 22.94 11.77 25.98
C GLN A 28 21.58 11.22 25.54
N LEU A 29 20.56 12.07 25.60
CA LEU A 29 19.27 11.82 24.95
C LEU A 29 19.48 11.79 23.43
N ALA A 30 19.04 10.72 22.77
CA ALA A 30 19.17 10.59 21.32
C ALA A 30 18.28 11.56 20.54
N ILE A 31 17.29 12.18 21.20
CA ILE A 31 16.46 13.26 20.63
C ILE A 31 16.73 14.53 21.42
N TYR A 32 17.22 15.56 20.74
CA TYR A 32 17.30 16.90 21.31
C TYR A 32 15.93 17.56 21.24
N ALA A 33 15.27 17.69 22.39
CA ALA A 33 14.04 18.46 22.54
C ALA A 33 14.14 19.34 23.80
N GLU A 34 13.53 20.52 23.73
CA GLU A 34 13.40 21.45 24.85
C GLU A 34 12.12 21.12 25.61
N PHE A 35 12.27 20.36 26.70
CA PHE A 35 11.13 19.94 27.53
C PHE A 35 10.71 20.99 28.58
N GLY A 36 11.42 22.13 28.69
CA GLY A 36 11.16 23.16 29.70
C GLY A 36 11.42 22.72 31.15
N VAL A 37 12.02 21.55 31.34
CA VAL A 37 12.36 20.94 32.63
C VAL A 37 13.83 20.52 32.67
N ASP A 38 14.39 20.37 33.87
CA ASP A 38 15.75 19.88 34.06
C ASP A 38 15.89 18.45 33.50
N LYS A 39 16.80 18.27 32.54
CA LYS A 39 16.99 17.00 31.82
C LYS A 39 17.66 15.94 32.67
N ASP A 40 18.46 16.33 33.66
CA ASP A 40 19.18 15.41 34.53
C ASP A 40 18.24 14.87 35.62
N GLU A 41 17.35 15.71 36.16
CA GLU A 41 16.34 15.29 37.14
C GLU A 41 15.23 14.43 36.49
N TYR A 42 14.74 14.81 35.30
CA TYR A 42 13.63 14.14 34.61
C TYR A 42 14.07 13.18 33.51
N PHE A 43 15.31 12.71 33.53
CA PHE A 43 15.86 11.85 32.47
C PHE A 43 15.02 10.59 32.20
N ALA A 44 14.65 9.84 33.24
CA ALA A 44 13.94 8.57 33.11
C ALA A 44 12.53 8.71 32.48
N PRO A 45 11.66 9.63 32.92
CA PRO A 45 10.35 9.83 32.29
C PRO A 45 10.46 10.42 30.87
N ILE A 46 11.42 11.31 30.62
CA ILE A 46 11.64 11.87 29.27
C ILE A 46 12.09 10.76 28.31
N PHE A 47 13.04 9.94 28.74
CA PHE A 47 13.55 8.83 27.95
C PHE A 47 12.48 7.79 27.64
N SER A 48 11.64 7.42 28.62
CA SER A 48 10.57 6.44 28.40
C SER A 48 9.51 6.98 27.44
N TYR A 49 9.07 8.24 27.63
CA TYR A 49 8.10 8.90 26.76
C TYR A 49 8.59 8.96 25.32
N THR A 50 9.80 9.50 25.10
CA THR A 50 10.39 9.62 23.76
C THR A 50 10.59 8.25 23.10
N SER A 51 11.00 7.23 23.84
CA SER A 51 11.14 5.87 23.33
C SER A 51 9.79 5.29 22.87
N ILE A 52 8.73 5.45 23.67
CA ILE A 52 7.38 4.99 23.31
C ILE A 52 6.91 5.70 22.04
N MET A 53 7.08 7.02 21.97
CA MET A 53 6.68 7.81 20.80
C MET A 53 7.40 7.36 19.52
N ILE A 54 8.70 7.07 19.60
CA ILE A 54 9.47 6.54 18.47
C ILE A 54 8.91 5.16 18.04
N ILE A 55 8.68 4.26 19.00
CA ILE A 55 8.16 2.92 18.70
C ILE A 55 6.81 3.02 18.00
N VAL A 56 5.88 3.80 18.55
CA VAL A 56 4.56 4.01 17.98
C VAL A 56 4.65 4.62 16.59
N GLY A 57 5.49 5.65 16.39
CA GLY A 57 5.68 6.28 15.08
C GLY A 57 6.21 5.31 14.02
N ILE A 58 7.20 4.50 14.37
CA ILE A 58 7.73 3.46 13.47
C ILE A 58 6.67 2.41 13.16
N SER A 59 5.92 1.95 14.17
CA SER A 59 4.83 0.98 13.97
C SER A 59 3.76 1.50 13.02
N ILE A 60 3.37 2.77 13.15
CA ILE A 60 2.39 3.40 12.25
C ILE A 60 2.94 3.46 10.82
N MET A 61 4.19 3.89 10.64
CA MET A 61 4.85 3.96 9.33
C MET A 61 4.89 2.57 8.65
N VAL A 62 5.35 1.55 9.37
CA VAL A 62 5.39 0.16 8.87
C VAL A 62 4.00 -0.36 8.54
N ALA A 63 2.99 -0.06 9.38
CA ALA A 63 1.61 -0.47 9.13
C ALA A 63 1.05 0.21 7.87
N ALA A 64 1.30 1.50 7.69
CA ALA A 64 0.88 2.25 6.51
C ALA A 64 1.54 1.71 5.23
N ASP A 65 2.85 1.48 5.26
CA ASP A 65 3.59 0.91 4.11
C ASP A 65 3.07 -0.49 3.77
N THR A 66 2.86 -1.33 4.79
CA THR A 66 2.34 -2.69 4.59
C THR A 66 0.92 -2.66 4.01
N MET A 67 0.06 -1.79 4.53
CA MET A 67 -1.30 -1.60 4.01
C MET A 67 -1.28 -1.14 2.55
N HIS A 68 -0.44 -0.15 2.22
CA HIS A 68 -0.30 0.37 0.86
C HIS A 68 0.18 -0.73 -0.11
N MET A 69 1.20 -1.51 0.29
CA MET A 69 1.68 -2.65 -0.48
C MET A 69 0.59 -3.71 -0.68
N ALA A 70 -0.17 -4.05 0.37
CA ALA A 70 -1.24 -5.03 0.29
C ALA A 70 -2.38 -4.57 -0.64
N CYS A 71 -2.82 -3.31 -0.53
CA CYS A 71 -3.83 -2.73 -1.42
C CYS A 71 -3.36 -2.73 -2.87
N THR A 72 -2.10 -2.36 -3.12
CA THR A 72 -1.51 -2.37 -4.47
C THR A 72 -1.47 -3.78 -5.03
N ALA A 73 -0.98 -4.76 -4.25
CA ALA A 73 -0.91 -6.15 -4.67
C ALA A 73 -2.31 -6.72 -4.96
N HIS A 74 -3.30 -6.41 -4.13
CA HIS A 74 -4.69 -6.82 -4.35
C HIS A 74 -5.27 -6.24 -5.65
N ALA A 75 -5.06 -4.95 -5.91
CA ALA A 75 -5.50 -4.32 -7.15
C ALA A 75 -4.80 -4.93 -8.38
N CYS A 76 -3.48 -5.13 -8.33
CA CYS A 76 -2.73 -5.82 -9.39
C CYS A 76 -3.25 -7.23 -9.64
N GLY A 77 -3.55 -7.99 -8.57
CA GLY A 77 -4.12 -9.33 -8.68
C GLY A 77 -5.49 -9.33 -9.36
N LEU A 78 -6.36 -8.38 -9.03
CA LEU A 78 -7.66 -8.22 -9.69
C LEU A 78 -7.51 -7.92 -11.18
N PHE A 79 -6.63 -6.99 -11.55
CA PHE A 79 -6.36 -6.68 -12.96
C PHE A 79 -5.79 -7.87 -13.72
N HIS A 80 -4.90 -8.65 -13.08
CA HIS A 80 -4.37 -9.86 -13.69
C HIS A 80 -5.47 -10.90 -13.98
N MET A 81 -6.36 -11.14 -13.02
CA MET A 81 -7.49 -12.07 -13.20
C MET A 81 -8.44 -11.60 -14.30
N ILE A 82 -8.79 -10.32 -14.32
CA ILE A 82 -9.65 -9.74 -15.36
C ILE A 82 -8.96 -9.85 -16.73
N GLY A 83 -7.66 -9.56 -16.81
CA GLY A 83 -6.87 -9.73 -18.03
C GLY A 83 -6.93 -11.15 -18.59
N GLN A 84 -6.76 -12.16 -17.73
CA GLN A 84 -6.88 -13.57 -18.13
C GLN A 84 -8.29 -13.93 -18.61
N GLN A 85 -9.33 -13.42 -17.95
CA GLN A 85 -10.71 -13.65 -18.40
C GLN A 85 -10.96 -13.05 -19.79
N ILE A 86 -10.49 -11.82 -20.02
CA ILE A 86 -10.60 -11.15 -21.32
C ILE A 86 -9.85 -11.94 -22.39
N GLU A 87 -8.64 -12.41 -22.11
CA GLU A 87 -7.85 -13.22 -23.04
C GLU A 87 -8.53 -14.56 -23.39
N ASN A 88 -9.10 -15.23 -22.39
CA ASN A 88 -9.87 -16.46 -22.59
C ASN A 88 -11.12 -16.23 -23.44
N VAL A 89 -11.88 -15.17 -23.16
CA VAL A 89 -13.06 -14.80 -23.96
C VAL A 89 -12.65 -14.44 -25.39
N SER A 90 -11.60 -13.64 -25.58
CA SER A 90 -11.06 -13.29 -26.89
C SER A 90 -10.65 -14.52 -27.70
N SER A 91 -9.98 -15.49 -27.05
CA SER A 91 -9.58 -16.74 -27.69
C SER A 91 -10.78 -17.62 -28.05
N CYS A 92 -11.80 -17.68 -27.19
CA CYS A 92 -13.06 -18.38 -27.46
C CYS A 92 -13.82 -17.74 -28.64
N VAL A 93 -13.93 -16.41 -28.66
CA VAL A 93 -14.54 -15.63 -29.75
C VAL A 93 -13.80 -15.89 -31.06
N LYS A 94 -12.46 -15.90 -31.08
CA LYS A 94 -11.67 -16.27 -32.27
C LYS A 94 -11.93 -17.69 -32.75
N ALA A 95 -11.99 -18.67 -31.84
CA ALA A 95 -12.27 -20.05 -32.21
C ALA A 95 -13.70 -20.26 -32.75
N ILE A 96 -14.66 -19.47 -32.25
CA ILE A 96 -16.02 -19.42 -32.78
C ILE A 96 -16.02 -18.71 -34.13
N ASP A 97 -15.32 -17.59 -34.28
CA ASP A 97 -15.17 -16.87 -35.55
C ASP A 97 -14.54 -17.77 -36.62
N ASP A 98 -13.51 -18.57 -36.31
CA ASP A 98 -12.95 -19.53 -37.27
C ASP A 98 -13.95 -20.63 -37.66
N ARG A 99 -14.77 -21.12 -36.73
CA ARG A 99 -15.81 -22.13 -37.00
C ARG A 99 -17.01 -21.55 -37.76
N VAL A 100 -17.39 -20.32 -37.45
CA VAL A 100 -18.47 -19.56 -38.10
C VAL A 100 -18.00 -19.08 -39.47
N LYS A 101 -16.75 -18.65 -39.64
CA LYS A 101 -16.11 -18.43 -40.95
C LYS A 101 -16.14 -19.70 -41.79
N VAL A 102 -15.86 -20.88 -41.26
CA VAL A 102 -16.04 -22.13 -42.03
C VAL A 102 -17.52 -22.39 -42.40
N SER A 103 -18.49 -21.95 -41.59
CA SER A 103 -19.92 -22.24 -41.75
C SER A 103 -20.74 -21.16 -42.50
N SER A 104 -20.32 -19.90 -42.51
CA SER A 104 -21.03 -18.75 -43.10
C SER A 104 -20.06 -17.83 -43.85
N LEU A 105 -18.96 -18.39 -44.40
CA LEU A 105 -17.77 -17.65 -44.83
C LEU A 105 -18.04 -16.49 -45.76
N SER A 106 -19.01 -16.57 -46.66
CA SER A 106 -18.96 -15.62 -47.77
C SER A 106 -19.77 -14.36 -47.58
N TYR A 107 -20.84 -14.35 -46.77
CA TYR A 107 -21.87 -13.31 -46.95
C TYR A 107 -22.27 -12.53 -45.70
N VAL A 108 -22.33 -13.18 -44.54
CA VAL A 108 -22.86 -12.54 -43.32
C VAL A 108 -21.74 -11.92 -42.47
N VAL A 109 -20.50 -12.39 -42.66
CA VAL A 109 -19.33 -12.03 -41.83
C VAL A 109 -18.96 -10.55 -41.94
N VAL A 110 -19.24 -9.86 -43.06
CA VAL A 110 -18.88 -8.43 -43.21
C VAL A 110 -19.86 -7.50 -42.48
N ASP A 111 -21.16 -7.81 -42.43
CA ASP A 111 -22.18 -6.91 -41.88
C ASP A 111 -22.28 -7.01 -40.34
N VAL A 112 -22.07 -8.22 -39.81
CA VAL A 112 -22.19 -8.48 -38.37
C VAL A 112 -20.98 -7.96 -37.59
N ASP A 113 -19.78 -7.99 -38.17
CA ASP A 113 -18.54 -7.59 -37.49
C ASP A 113 -18.54 -6.08 -37.18
N ALA A 114 -18.90 -5.26 -38.18
CA ALA A 114 -19.06 -3.81 -38.00
C ALA A 114 -20.14 -3.45 -36.95
N LYS A 115 -21.19 -4.27 -36.85
CA LYS A 115 -22.28 -4.03 -35.90
C LYS A 115 -21.92 -4.46 -34.49
N PHE A 116 -21.18 -5.56 -34.34
CA PHE A 116 -20.70 -6.08 -33.08
C PHE A 116 -19.68 -5.16 -32.44
N GLU A 117 -18.75 -4.60 -33.21
CA GLU A 117 -17.77 -3.62 -32.72
C GLU A 117 -18.48 -2.37 -32.17
N SER A 118 -19.49 -1.84 -32.89
CA SER A 118 -20.31 -0.71 -32.43
C SER A 118 -21.16 -1.01 -31.18
N LEU A 119 -21.51 -2.28 -30.96
CA LEU A 119 -22.31 -2.72 -29.81
C LEU A 119 -21.42 -2.91 -28.59
N ASN A 120 -20.22 -3.45 -28.79
CA ASN A 120 -19.22 -3.62 -27.74
C ASN A 120 -18.78 -2.26 -27.18
N GLU A 121 -18.51 -1.28 -28.05
CA GLU A 121 -18.22 0.08 -27.61
C GLU A 121 -19.37 0.66 -26.78
N ARG A 122 -20.62 0.54 -27.25
CA ARG A 122 -21.79 1.02 -26.51
C ARG A 122 -21.95 0.38 -25.13
N MET A 123 -21.66 -0.92 -25.03
CA MET A 123 -21.77 -1.66 -23.77
C MET A 123 -20.70 -1.21 -22.77
N ILE A 124 -19.47 -0.98 -23.23
CA ILE A 124 -18.37 -0.44 -22.43
C ILE A 124 -18.71 0.97 -21.92
N TYR A 125 -19.24 1.85 -22.79
CA TYR A 125 -19.65 3.20 -22.38
C TYR A 125 -20.79 3.18 -21.35
N GLN A 126 -21.74 2.23 -21.45
CA GLN A 126 -22.82 2.10 -20.48
C GLN A 126 -22.33 1.64 -19.11
N GLU A 127 -21.46 0.63 -19.05
CA GLU A 127 -20.80 0.18 -17.82
C GLU A 127 -20.03 1.32 -17.14
N TYR A 128 -19.29 2.10 -17.93
CA TYR A 128 -18.53 3.24 -17.42
C TYR A 128 -19.42 4.33 -16.80
N ILE A 129 -20.54 4.68 -17.46
CA ILE A 129 -21.51 5.67 -16.95
C ILE A 129 -22.15 5.19 -15.64
N VAL A 130 -22.50 3.90 -15.54
CA VAL A 130 -23.06 3.32 -14.31
C VAL A 130 -22.06 3.39 -13.16
N CYS A 131 -20.79 3.08 -13.44
CA CYS A 131 -19.73 3.13 -12.44
C CYS A 131 -19.50 4.56 -11.92
N LEU A 132 -19.45 5.56 -12.82
CA LEU A 132 -19.35 6.97 -12.45
C LEU A 132 -20.54 7.44 -11.61
N LYS A 133 -21.76 7.08 -12.01
CA LYS A 133 -22.98 7.45 -11.27
C LYS A 133 -23.00 6.87 -9.87
N LYS A 134 -22.52 5.63 -9.71
CA LYS A 134 -22.40 4.94 -8.42
C LYS A 134 -21.33 5.57 -7.52
N HIS A 135 -20.23 6.06 -8.09
CA HIS A 135 -19.20 6.78 -7.35
C HIS A 135 -19.67 8.17 -6.90
N GLN A 136 -20.40 8.90 -7.75
CA GLN A 136 -20.93 10.22 -7.41
C GLN A 136 -21.95 10.16 -6.26
N LEU A 137 -22.76 9.09 -6.20
CA LEU A 137 -23.73 8.83 -5.12
C LEU A 137 -23.08 8.41 -3.79
N ALA A 138 -21.81 8.00 -3.81
CA ALA A 138 -21.07 7.62 -2.61
C ALA A 138 -20.27 8.79 -1.99
N LEU A 139 -20.23 9.93 -2.68
CA LEU A 139 -19.55 11.16 -2.26
C LEU A 139 -20.51 12.21 -1.67
N GLU A 140 -21.81 11.94 -1.69
CA GLU A 140 -22.89 12.73 -1.05
C GLU A 140 -23.32 12.06 0.27
#